data_AF-A0A1C5DNE9-F1
#
_entry.id   AF-A0A1C5DNE9-F1
#
_cell.length_a   1.000
_cell.length_b   1.000
_cell.length_c   1.000
_cell.angle_alpha   90.00
_cell.angle_beta   90.00
_cell.angle_gamma   90.00
#
_symmetry.space_group_name_H-M   'P 1'
#
loop_
_entity.id
_entity.type
_entity.pdbx_description
1 polymer ?
#
loop_
_entity_poly.entity_id
_entity_poly.type
_entity_poly.pdbx_seq_one_letter_code
_entity_poly.pdbx_strand_id
1 'polypeptide(L)' 'MSKQIPVFRTTDHGAAKLMPDVDRERAWLLTVDGAPQSYVDLDEPTYLEFEYARRLGHALDTVAPEGRALDVLHLGGER' A
#
# COMPACT_ATOMS: atom_id res chain seq x y z
N MET A 1 20.29 -8.18 -8.05
CA MET A 1 19.26 -8.26 -7.01
C MET A 1 19.63 -7.30 -5.89
N SER A 2 18.91 -6.19 -5.75
CA SER A 2 19.05 -5.32 -4.58
C SER A 2 18.44 -6.06 -3.40
N LYS A 3 19.22 -6.31 -2.34
CA LYS A 3 18.69 -6.93 -1.13
C LYS A 3 17.66 -5.98 -0.53
N GLN A 4 16.42 -6.43 -0.38
CA GLN A 4 15.42 -5.65 0.33
C GLN A 4 15.74 -5.69 1.82
N ILE A 5 15.99 -4.53 2.41
CA ILE A 5 16.37 -4.38 3.81
C ILE A 5 15.27 -3.54 4.47
N PRO A 6 14.79 -3.91 5.66
CA PRO A 6 13.88 -3.08 6.42
C PRO A 6 14.36 -1.62 6.53
N VAL A 7 13.46 -0.67 6.31
CA VAL A 7 13.76 0.76 6.39
C VAL A 7 13.00 1.38 7.55
N PHE A 8 13.70 2.15 8.39
CA PHE A 8 13.14 2.84 9.54
C PHE A 8 13.32 4.35 9.37
N ARG A 9 12.25 5.12 9.60
CA ARG A 9 12.27 6.59 9.54
C ARG A 9 11.33 7.18 10.59
N THR A 10 11.77 8.25 11.24
CA THR A 10 10.86 9.14 11.96
C THR A 10 10.25 10.11 10.95
N THR A 11 8.93 10.24 10.96
CA THR A 11 8.19 11.21 10.14
C THR A 11 7.49 12.20 11.07
N ASP A 12 6.88 13.24 10.50
CA ASP A 12 6.03 14.16 11.25
C ASP A 12 4.76 13.49 11.83
N HIS A 13 4.48 12.25 11.40
CA HIS A 13 3.29 11.47 11.75
C HIS A 13 3.58 10.23 12.60
N GLY A 14 4.85 9.97 12.97
CA GLY A 14 5.22 8.84 13.84
C GLY A 14 6.47 8.08 13.41
N ALA A 15 6.73 6.94 14.04
CA ALA A 15 7.82 6.04 13.69
C ALA A 15 7.40 5.08 12.56
N ALA A 16 7.82 5.37 11.33
CA ALA A 16 7.54 4.57 10.15
C ALA A 16 8.56 3.43 9.96
N LYS A 17 8.04 2.25 9.58
CA LYS A 17 8.85 1.08 9.22
C LYS A 17 8.31 0.47 7.92
N LEU A 18 9.19 0.32 6.94
CA LEU A 18 8.96 -0.49 5.74
C LEU A 18 9.61 -1.85 5.95
N MET A 19 8.80 -2.90 5.95
CA MET A 19 9.23 -4.28 6.13
C MET A 19 9.05 -5.04 4.82
N PRO A 20 10.10 -5.64 4.23
CA PRO A 20 9.94 -6.49 3.06
C PRO A 20 9.17 -7.76 3.43
N ASP A 21 8.35 -8.22 2.50
CA ASP A 21 7.65 -9.49 2.60
C ASP A 21 8.62 -10.66 2.32
N VAL A 22 8.49 -11.75 3.07
CA VAL A 22 9.36 -12.93 2.94
C VAL A 22 8.90 -13.88 1.83
N ASP A 23 7.61 -13.85 1.51
CA ASP A 23 6.95 -14.71 0.54
C ASP A 23 6.81 -14.01 -0.83
N ARG A 24 6.83 -12.67 -0.86
CA ARG A 24 6.73 -11.85 -2.09
C ARG A 24 7.94 -10.93 -2.26
N GLU A 25 8.82 -11.26 -3.22
CA GLU A 25 10.14 -10.62 -3.40
C GLU A 25 10.07 -9.09 -3.56
N ARG A 26 8.99 -8.56 -4.12
CA ARG A 26 8.82 -7.11 -4.33
C ARG A 26 7.67 -6.49 -3.56
N ALA A 27 7.26 -7.12 -2.46
CA ALA A 27 6.22 -6.59 -1.59
C ALA A 27 6.73 -6.02 -0.27
N TRP A 28 5.99 -5.04 0.26
CA TRP A 28 6.36 -4.25 1.43
C TRP A 28 5.14 -3.97 2.30
N LEU A 29 5.32 -4.14 3.62
CA LEU A 29 4.41 -3.68 4.65
C LEU A 29 4.91 -2.36 5.25
N LEU A 30 4.04 -1.35 5.28
CA LEU A 30 4.25 -0.12 6.03
C LEU A 30 3.56 -0.22 7.40
N THR A 31 4.30 0.08 8.46
CA THR A 31 3.75 0.33 9.80
C THR A 31 4.13 1.73 10.26
N VAL A 32 3.25 2.37 11.04
CA VAL A 32 3.52 3.63 11.74
C VAL A 32 3.17 3.41 13.21
N ASP A 33 4.12 3.72 14.10
CA ASP A 33 4.02 3.45 15.54
C ASP A 33 3.65 1.99 15.88
N GLY A 34 4.09 1.07 15.01
CA GLY A 34 3.82 -0.37 15.13
C GLY A 34 2.45 -0.81 14.61
N ALA A 35 1.56 0.12 14.26
CA ALA A 35 0.29 -0.19 13.63
C ALA A 35 0.46 -0.36 12.10
N PRO A 36 -0.02 -1.46 11.50
CA PRO A 36 -0.06 -1.61 10.05
C PRO A 36 -0.88 -0.50 9.39
N GLN A 37 -0.32 0.15 8.37
CA GLN A 37 -0.98 1.23 7.62
C GLN A 37 -1.29 0.80 6.18
N SER A 38 -0.31 0.22 5.48
CA SER A 38 -0.43 -0.10 4.05
C SER A 38 0.45 -1.27 3.65
N TYR A 39 0.12 -1.90 2.52
CA TYR A 39 0.86 -2.99 1.90
C TYR A 39 0.85 -2.78 0.40
N VAL A 40 1.99 -3.02 -0.24
CA VAL A 40 2.11 -2.96 -1.69
C VAL A 40 2.93 -4.13 -2.20
N ASP A 41 2.44 -4.79 -3.25
CA ASP A 41 3.23 -5.68 -4.08
C ASP A 41 3.55 -4.95 -5.40
N LEU A 42 4.84 -4.74 -5.69
CA LEU A 42 5.26 -4.03 -6.90
C LEU A 42 5.23 -4.90 -8.17
N ASP A 43 5.11 -6.23 -8.03
CA ASP A 43 4.91 -7.16 -9.14
C ASP A 43 3.41 -7.44 -9.37
N GLU A 44 2.59 -7.34 -8.33
CA GLU A 44 1.12 -7.46 -8.39
C GLU A 44 0.40 -6.23 -7.81
N PRO A 45 0.36 -5.07 -8.50
CA PRO A 45 -0.21 -3.82 -7.96
C PRO A 45 -1.71 -3.87 -7.63
N THR A 46 -2.44 -4.86 -8.15
CA THR A 46 -3.86 -5.09 -7.85
C THR A 46 -4.07 -5.94 -6.59
N TYR A 47 -3.00 -6.46 -5.99
CA TYR A 47 -3.07 -7.19 -4.74
C TYR A 47 -3.29 -6.24 -3.56
N LEU A 48 -4.49 -6.31 -2.97
CA LEU A 48 -4.89 -5.49 -1.84
C LEU A 48 -4.97 -6.36 -0.58
N GLU A 49 -3.93 -6.30 0.26
CA GLU A 49 -3.84 -7.08 1.51
C GLU A 49 -4.91 -6.67 2.53
N PHE A 50 -5.18 -5.37 2.66
CA PHE A 50 -6.09 -4.84 3.65
C PHE A 50 -7.55 -4.86 3.18
N GLU A 51 -8.45 -5.33 4.05
CA GLU A 51 -9.89 -5.35 3.83
C GLU A 51 -10.46 -3.99 3.39
N TYR A 52 -10.04 -2.91 4.05
CA TYR A 52 -10.54 -1.57 3.71
C TYR A 52 -10.16 -1.17 2.28
N ALA A 53 -8.95 -1.54 1.83
CA ALA A 53 -8.46 -1.26 0.50
C ALA A 53 -9.25 -2.07 -0.54
N ARG A 54 -9.50 -3.36 -0.28
CA ARG A 54 -10.38 -4.20 -1.11
C ARG A 54 -11.78 -3.60 -1.26
N ARG A 55 -12.38 -3.13 -0.17
CA ARG A 55 -13.70 -2.51 -0.19
C ARG A 55 -13.72 -1.21 -0.99
N LEU A 56 -12.68 -0.37 -0.87
CA LEU A 56 -12.54 0.83 -1.67
C LEU A 56 -12.35 0.49 -3.16
N GLY A 57 -11.51 -0.50 -3.49
CA GLY A 57 -11.34 -1.00 -4.86
C GLY A 57 -12.66 -1.45 -5.46
N HIS A 58 -13.43 -2.26 -4.72
CA HIS A 58 -14.75 -2.71 -5.17
C HIS A 58 -15.72 -1.55 -5.41
N ALA A 59 -15.71 -0.52 -4.56
CA ALA A 59 -16.52 0.67 -4.77
C ALA A 59 -16.10 1.41 -6.05
N LEU A 60 -14.80 1.57 -6.31
CA LEU A 60 -14.26 2.22 -7.51
C LEU A 60 -14.61 1.46 -8.79
N ASP A 61 -14.62 0.12 -8.76
CA ASP A 61 -15.01 -0.73 -9.90
C ASP A 61 -16.46 -0.46 -10.36
N THR A 62 -17.31 0.13 -9.50
CA THR A 62 -18.69 0.48 -9.86
C THR A 62 -18.82 1.86 -10.53
N VAL A 63 -17.76 2.68 -10.52
CA VAL A 63 -17.82 4.09 -10.94
C VAL A 63 -17.64 4.25 -12.46
N ALA A 64 -16.87 3.37 -13.11
CA ALA A 64 -16.67 3.38 -14.56
C ALA A 64 -16.38 1.97 -15.11
N PRO A 65 -16.52 1.74 -16.42
CA PRO A 65 -16.13 0.48 -17.04
C PRO A 65 -14.64 0.16 -16.83
N GLU A 66 -14.32 -1.14 -16.83
CA GLU A 66 -12.94 -1.63 -16.74
C GLU A 66 -12.02 -0.95 -17.77
N GLY A 67 -10.82 -0.55 -17.32
CA GLY A 67 -9.82 0.11 -18.15
C GLY A 67 -10.07 1.60 -18.43
N ARG A 68 -11.21 2.16 -18.00
CA ARG A 68 -11.47 3.61 -18.08
C ARG A 68 -10.73 4.32 -16.95
N ALA A 69 -9.80 5.21 -17.29
CA ALA A 69 -9.15 6.07 -16.30
C ALA A 69 -10.19 6.93 -15.55
N LEU A 70 -10.04 6.99 -14.23
CA LEU A 70 -10.84 7.82 -13.33
C LEU A 70 -10.05 9.06 -12.93
N ASP A 71 -10.70 10.21 -12.91
CA ASP A 71 -10.17 11.41 -12.26
C ASP A 71 -10.46 11.30 -10.75
N VAL A 72 -9.44 10.99 -9.95
CA VAL A 72 -9.58 10.70 -8.51
C VAL A 72 -8.79 11.70 -7.68
N LEU A 73 -9.43 12.24 -6.65
CA LEU A 73 -8.77 12.97 -5.57
C LEU A 73 -8.65 12.05 -4.35
N HIS A 74 -7.42 11.64 -4.02
CA HIS A 74 -7.13 10.91 -2.79
C HIS A 74 -6.83 11.93 -1.67
N LEU A 75 -7.77 12.10 -0.73
CA LEU A 75 -7.60 12.97 0.44
C LEU A 75 -7.01 12.16 1.59
N GLY A 76 -5.69 12.22 1.73
CA GLY A 76 -4.92 11.33 2.60
C GLY A 76 -4.03 10.40 1.78
N GLY A 77 -3.57 9.32 2.38
CA GLY A 77 -2.54 8.45 1.82
C GLY A 77 -1.16 8.88 2.32
N GLU A 78 -0.60 8.03 3.19
CA GLU A 78 0.73 8.08 3.82
C GLU A 78 1.67 9.13 3.21
N ARG A 79 1.90 10.23 3.93
CA ARG A 79 2.82 11.30 3.54
C ARG A 79 4.04 11.35 4.46
#